data_AF-G2KRV7-F1
#
_entry.id   AF-G2KRV7-F1
#
_cell.length_a   1.000
_cell.length_b   1.000
_cell.length_c   1.000
_cell.angle_alpha   90.00
_cell.angle_beta   90.00
_cell.angle_gamma   90.00
#
_symmetry.space_group_name_H-M   'P 1'
#
loop_
_entity.id
_entity.type
_entity.pdbx_description
1 polymer ?
#
loop_
_entity_poly.entity_id
_entity_poly.type
_entity_poly.pdbx_seq_one_letter_code
_entity_poly.pdbx_strand_id
1 'polypeptide(L)'
;MFFNRFHRVFLTAAMLIGMAGSAVAETGNVVDENVKTITPRTVSISLLRPDDGTGEAVLRLMAPDAISGCPVIGPLKTEMNVNSIYLDITVDGYTIDQNNLETHRGACATARQYAYADIPLDRALLHGNNVAEIRFTVNNDMDYYTVNLNEERLELLPRRQMRVKPAGGADSATGGLTFWYYPKGTMILSIPAAPAGSDITSPLDQFAAQHGLKRLDRAMPGFGTIAGKAGQAYYIDETGALGTVVGKDPVSIGTTIIDGRTVDIYGRQPGMNE
;
A
#
# COMPACT_ATOMS: atom_id res chain seq x y z
N MET A 1 17.65 -38.65 33.40
CA MET A 1 17.12 -39.03 34.73
C MET A 1 15.89 -38.16 34.99
N PHE A 2 14.81 -38.79 35.49
CA PHE A 2 13.46 -38.26 35.83
C PHE A 2 12.55 -37.90 34.62
N PHE A 3 11.67 -38.82 34.16
CA PHE A 3 10.29 -39.17 34.63
C PHE A 3 9.28 -38.01 34.43
N ASN A 4 8.05 -38.12 33.93
CA ASN A 4 7.24 -39.14 33.23
C ASN A 4 5.83 -38.51 33.02
N ARG A 5 5.10 -38.95 31.98
CA ARG A 5 3.62 -39.08 31.86
C ARG A 5 2.67 -37.92 32.23
N PHE A 6 1.71 -37.64 31.35
CA PHE A 6 0.26 -37.91 31.53
C PHE A 6 -0.44 -37.75 30.16
N HIS A 7 -0.85 -38.85 29.54
CA HIS A 7 -2.21 -39.41 29.46
C HIS A 7 -3.07 -38.90 28.30
N ARG A 8 -3.17 -39.78 27.30
CA ARG A 8 -4.29 -39.87 26.34
C ARG A 8 -5.59 -40.12 27.11
N VAL A 9 -6.66 -39.47 26.69
CA VAL A 9 -8.02 -40.01 26.85
C VAL A 9 -8.70 -39.94 25.48
N PHE A 10 -8.84 -41.11 24.88
CA PHE A 10 -9.88 -41.42 23.90
C PHE A 10 -11.18 -41.61 24.68
N LEU A 11 -12.27 -40.98 24.26
CA LEU A 11 -13.60 -41.51 24.55
C LEU A 11 -14.47 -41.41 23.30
N THR A 12 -14.67 -42.58 22.73
CA THR A 12 -15.73 -42.97 21.80
C THR A 12 -17.06 -42.94 22.54
N ALA A 13 -18.06 -42.24 22.01
CA ALA A 13 -19.45 -42.47 22.36
C ALA A 13 -20.29 -42.54 21.08
N ALA A 14 -20.95 -43.67 20.92
CA ALA A 14 -21.73 -44.05 19.76
C ALA A 14 -23.11 -43.38 19.75
N MET A 15 -23.53 -42.97 18.55
CA MET A 15 -24.81 -43.27 17.91
C MET A 15 -26.07 -43.31 18.80
N LEU A 16 -26.93 -42.30 18.65
CA LEU A 16 -28.37 -42.49 18.74
C LEU A 16 -29.05 -41.85 17.53
N ILE A 17 -29.76 -42.70 16.79
CA ILE A 17 -30.61 -42.38 15.65
C ILE A 17 -31.86 -41.69 16.18
N GLY A 18 -32.13 -40.48 15.69
CA GLY A 18 -33.38 -39.77 15.87
C GLY A 18 -33.77 -39.10 14.58
N MET A 19 -34.65 -39.74 13.81
CA MET A 19 -35.29 -39.14 12.64
C MET A 19 -36.17 -37.97 13.11
N ALA A 20 -35.78 -36.76 12.75
CA ALA A 20 -36.68 -35.62 12.69
C ALA A 20 -36.37 -34.89 11.38
N GLY A 21 -37.26 -35.06 10.40
CA GLY A 21 -37.26 -34.25 9.18
C GLY A 21 -37.40 -32.78 9.58
N SER A 22 -36.28 -32.08 9.56
CA SER A 22 -36.26 -30.63 9.60
C SER A 22 -35.96 -30.20 8.19
N ALA A 23 -36.96 -29.58 7.56
CA ALA A 23 -36.80 -28.85 6.32
C ALA A 23 -35.54 -27.99 6.45
N VAL A 24 -34.57 -28.23 5.57
CA VAL A 24 -33.51 -27.26 5.33
C VAL A 24 -34.24 -26.06 4.77
N ALA A 25 -34.50 -25.07 5.62
CA ALA A 25 -34.88 -23.75 5.17
C ALA A 25 -33.74 -23.31 4.27
N GLU A 26 -34.02 -23.31 2.97
CA GLU A 26 -33.24 -22.62 1.97
C GLU A 26 -33.12 -21.19 2.49
N THR A 27 -31.96 -20.86 3.10
CA THR A 27 -31.58 -19.48 3.34
C THR A 27 -31.46 -18.86 1.97
N GLY A 28 -32.60 -18.39 1.46
CA GLY A 28 -32.65 -17.55 0.28
C GLY A 28 -31.66 -16.44 0.55
N ASN A 29 -30.60 -16.39 -0.25
CA ASN A 29 -29.76 -15.22 -0.34
C ASN A 29 -30.72 -14.08 -0.70
N VAL A 30 -31.12 -13.30 0.30
CA VAL A 30 -31.76 -12.01 0.08
C VAL A 30 -30.65 -11.17 -0.55
N VAL A 31 -30.59 -11.22 -1.88
CA VAL A 31 -29.78 -10.29 -2.64
C VAL A 31 -30.45 -8.95 -2.42
N ASP A 32 -29.87 -8.16 -1.53
CA ASP A 32 -30.26 -6.78 -1.35
C ASP A 32 -30.12 -6.09 -2.71
N GLU A 33 -31.26 -5.72 -3.33
CA GLU A 33 -31.32 -5.15 -4.69
C GLU A 33 -30.48 -3.86 -4.81
N ASN A 34 -30.16 -3.24 -3.68
CA ASN A 34 -29.36 -2.01 -3.60
C ASN A 34 -27.86 -2.26 -3.49
N VAL A 35 -27.42 -3.52 -3.35
CA VAL A 35 -26.00 -3.91 -3.37
C VAL A 35 -25.65 -4.53 -4.72
N LYS A 36 -24.86 -3.81 -5.51
CA LYS A 36 -24.42 -4.25 -6.85
C LYS A 36 -22.95 -4.65 -6.82
N THR A 37 -22.63 -5.80 -7.41
CA THR A 37 -21.24 -6.19 -7.68
C THR A 37 -20.84 -5.73 -9.08
N ILE A 38 -19.72 -5.03 -9.17
CA ILE A 38 -19.15 -4.55 -10.44
C ILE A 38 -17.80 -5.19 -10.65
N THR A 39 -17.63 -5.84 -11.80
CA THR A 39 -16.32 -6.32 -12.25
C THR A 39 -15.68 -5.27 -13.15
N PRO A 40 -14.49 -4.76 -12.82
CA PRO A 40 -13.84 -3.75 -13.62
C PRO A 40 -13.40 -4.30 -14.98
N ARG A 41 -13.56 -3.49 -16.03
CA ARG A 41 -13.06 -3.82 -17.38
C ARG A 41 -11.58 -3.53 -17.55
N THR A 42 -11.02 -2.67 -16.72
CA THR A 42 -9.60 -2.33 -16.66
C THR A 42 -9.27 -2.01 -15.22
N VAL A 43 -8.02 -2.14 -14.82
CA VAL A 43 -7.53 -1.82 -13.47
C VAL A 43 -6.28 -0.96 -13.63
N SER A 44 -6.19 0.10 -12.84
CA SER A 44 -4.98 0.90 -12.74
C SER A 44 -4.11 0.38 -11.60
N ILE A 45 -2.80 0.27 -11.81
CA ILE A 45 -1.85 -0.17 -10.79
C ILE A 45 -0.82 0.90 -10.46
N SER A 46 -0.40 0.96 -9.20
CA SER A 46 0.67 1.84 -8.74
C SER A 46 1.44 1.17 -7.61
N LEU A 47 2.74 1.45 -7.51
CA LEU A 47 3.53 1.11 -6.33
C LEU A 47 3.49 2.29 -5.38
N LEU A 48 2.91 2.06 -4.21
CA LEU A 48 2.80 3.03 -3.13
C LEU A 48 3.86 2.79 -2.09
N ARG A 49 4.26 3.89 -1.46
CA ARG A 49 5.07 3.87 -0.26
C ARG A 49 4.17 4.14 0.94
N PRO A 50 3.96 3.17 1.84
CA PRO A 50 3.10 3.36 2.99
C PRO A 50 3.70 4.39 3.96
N ASP A 51 2.81 5.17 4.56
CA ASP A 51 3.16 6.27 5.47
C ASP A 51 3.70 5.79 6.81
N ASP A 52 3.49 4.52 7.12
CA ASP A 52 3.93 3.88 8.35
C ASP A 52 5.42 3.60 8.39
N GLY A 53 6.12 3.91 7.29
CA GLY A 53 7.56 3.79 7.19
C GLY A 53 8.04 2.34 7.17
N THR A 54 7.18 1.34 6.96
CA THR A 54 7.57 -0.08 6.89
C THR A 54 8.62 -0.41 5.84
N GLY A 55 8.87 0.50 4.89
CA GLY A 55 9.86 0.31 3.84
C GLY A 55 9.40 -0.63 2.73
N GLU A 56 8.26 -1.31 2.88
CA GLU A 56 7.73 -2.26 1.92
C GLU A 56 6.92 -1.57 0.81
N ALA A 57 6.98 -2.15 -0.39
CA ALA A 57 6.17 -1.69 -1.50
C ALA A 57 4.73 -2.17 -1.33
N VAL A 58 3.76 -1.29 -1.57
CA VAL A 58 2.34 -1.66 -1.64
C VAL A 58 1.86 -1.51 -3.07
N LEU A 59 1.44 -2.61 -3.68
CA LEU A 59 0.79 -2.57 -4.99
C LEU A 59 -0.67 -2.19 -4.81
N ARG A 60 -1.02 -0.96 -5.17
CA ARG A 60 -2.41 -0.53 -5.24
C ARG A 60 -3.01 -0.87 -6.59
N LEU A 61 -4.09 -1.64 -6.58
CA LEU A 61 -4.98 -1.86 -7.70
C LEU A 61 -6.21 -0.97 -7.53
N MET A 62 -6.60 -0.22 -8.56
CA MET A 62 -7.69 0.73 -8.50
C MET A 62 -8.64 0.54 -9.68
N ALA A 63 -9.94 0.50 -9.41
CA ALA A 63 -10.95 0.54 -10.45
C ALA A 63 -10.93 1.92 -11.15
N PRO A 64 -11.15 1.98 -12.48
CA PRO A 64 -11.01 3.20 -13.27
C PRO A 64 -12.16 4.18 -13.04
N ASP A 65 -13.32 3.66 -12.68
CA ASP A 65 -14.55 4.42 -12.61
C ASP A 65 -14.63 5.15 -11.27
N ALA A 66 -14.58 6.48 -11.35
CA ALA A 66 -14.86 7.35 -10.22
C ALA A 66 -16.36 7.31 -9.92
N ILE A 67 -16.72 6.95 -8.70
CA ILE A 67 -18.11 6.92 -8.25
C ILE A 67 -18.35 8.22 -7.48
N SER A 68 -19.38 8.96 -7.91
CA SER A 68 -19.84 10.17 -7.25
C SER A 68 -21.11 9.91 -6.44
N GLY A 69 -21.37 10.77 -5.47
CA GLY A 69 -22.51 10.65 -4.56
C GLY A 69 -22.13 9.95 -3.26
N CYS A 70 -23.12 9.30 -2.64
CA CYS A 70 -23.01 8.76 -1.29
C CYS A 70 -23.16 7.23 -1.19
N PRO A 71 -22.81 6.42 -2.22
CA PRO A 71 -22.84 4.99 -2.02
C PRO A 71 -21.70 4.55 -1.09
N VAL A 72 -21.89 3.44 -0.40
CA VAL A 72 -20.77 2.77 0.28
C VAL A 72 -20.10 1.85 -0.72
N ILE A 73 -18.83 2.10 -1.01
CA ILE A 73 -18.04 1.33 -1.97
C ILE A 73 -17.18 0.33 -1.22
N GLY A 74 -17.36 -0.96 -1.52
CA GLY A 74 -16.51 -2.02 -1.00
C GLY A 74 -15.12 -2.01 -1.66
N PRO A 75 -14.12 -2.64 -1.02
CA PRO A 75 -12.80 -2.77 -1.61
C PRO A 75 -12.85 -3.58 -2.90
N LEU A 76 -11.84 -3.41 -3.73
CA LEU A 76 -11.62 -4.31 -4.86
C LEU A 76 -11.24 -5.69 -4.31
N LYS A 77 -12.02 -6.71 -4.66
CA LYS A 77 -11.73 -8.09 -4.25
C LYS A 77 -10.58 -8.63 -5.11
N THR A 78 -9.56 -9.10 -4.41
CA THR A 78 -8.37 -9.66 -5.03
C THR A 78 -7.95 -10.94 -4.31
N GLU A 79 -7.58 -11.95 -5.08
CA GLU A 79 -6.95 -13.17 -4.56
C GLU A 79 -5.49 -13.22 -5.03
N MET A 80 -4.61 -13.63 -4.12
CA MET A 80 -3.17 -13.69 -4.38
C MET A 80 -2.68 -15.12 -4.15
N ASN A 81 -1.92 -15.64 -5.11
CA ASN A 81 -1.30 -16.96 -4.99
C ASN A 81 0.11 -16.95 -5.58
N VAL A 82 1.07 -17.50 -4.84
CA VAL A 82 2.44 -17.70 -5.35
C VAL A 82 2.53 -19.08 -5.97
N ASN A 83 2.95 -19.16 -7.23
CA ASN A 83 3.11 -20.40 -7.96
C ASN A 83 4.43 -20.42 -8.72
N SER A 84 5.41 -21.13 -8.18
CA SER A 84 6.77 -21.18 -8.74
C SER A 84 7.33 -19.76 -8.87
N ILE A 85 7.75 -19.34 -10.07
CA ILE A 85 8.28 -18.00 -10.35
C ILE A 85 7.21 -16.92 -10.54
N TYR A 86 5.93 -17.26 -10.38
CA TYR A 86 4.81 -16.36 -10.63
C TYR A 86 4.12 -15.94 -9.33
N LEU A 87 3.77 -14.65 -9.26
CA LEU A 87 2.76 -14.14 -8.33
C LEU A 87 1.47 -13.90 -9.11
N ASP A 88 0.47 -14.75 -8.87
CA ASP A 88 -0.84 -14.66 -9.49
C ASP A 88 -1.75 -13.75 -8.66
N ILE A 89 -2.30 -12.72 -9.30
CA ILE A 89 -3.25 -11.79 -8.70
C ILE A 89 -4.54 -11.83 -9.54
N THR A 90 -5.59 -12.39 -8.97
CA THR A 90 -6.92 -12.42 -9.60
C THR A 90 -7.76 -11.26 -9.08
N VAL A 91 -8.44 -10.54 -9.98
CA VAL A 91 -9.30 -9.40 -9.67
C VAL A 91 -10.73 -9.70 -10.07
N ASP A 92 -11.62 -9.80 -9.08
CA ASP A 92 -13.01 -10.23 -9.31
C ASP A 92 -13.98 -9.06 -9.49
N GLY A 93 -13.85 -8.03 -8.63
CA GLY A 93 -14.78 -6.91 -8.62
C GLY A 93 -14.93 -6.26 -7.25
N TYR A 94 -15.84 -5.30 -7.16
CA TYR A 94 -16.13 -4.57 -5.92
C TYR A 94 -17.64 -4.39 -5.77
N THR A 95 -18.10 -4.07 -4.57
CA THR A 95 -19.52 -3.83 -4.30
C THR A 95 -19.81 -2.34 -4.20
N ILE A 96 -21.00 -1.94 -4.65
CA ILE A 96 -21.58 -0.63 -4.41
C ILE A 96 -22.88 -0.85 -3.67
N ASP A 97 -22.99 -0.31 -2.46
CA ASP A 97 -24.21 -0.29 -1.66
C ASP A 97 -24.87 1.09 -1.73
N GLN A 98 -26.10 1.11 -2.24
CA GLN A 98 -26.92 2.30 -2.47
C GLN A 98 -27.96 2.56 -1.36
N ASN A 99 -28.04 1.70 -0.33
CA ASN A 99 -29.04 1.81 0.74
C ASN A 99 -28.96 3.13 1.53
N ASN A 100 -27.79 3.76 1.57
CA ASN A 100 -27.58 5.01 2.32
C ASN A 100 -27.88 6.31 1.54
N LEU A 101 -28.38 6.21 0.30
CA LEU A 101 -28.61 7.38 -0.56
C LEU A 101 -29.80 8.25 -0.12
N GLU A 102 -30.84 7.66 0.49
CA GLU A 102 -32.04 8.41 0.89
C GLU A 102 -31.88 9.16 2.22
N THR A 103 -31.12 8.59 3.17
CA THR A 103 -30.92 9.14 4.52
C THR A 103 -29.95 10.32 4.58
N HIS A 104 -29.10 10.51 3.56
CA HIS A 104 -28.02 11.50 3.56
C HIS A 104 -28.14 12.59 2.47
N ARG A 105 -29.35 12.82 1.93
CA ARG A 105 -29.62 13.92 0.98
C ARG A 105 -29.24 15.28 1.60
N GLY A 106 -28.03 15.75 1.32
CA GLY A 106 -27.50 17.06 1.76
C GLY A 106 -26.27 17.02 2.66
N ALA A 107 -25.85 15.86 3.19
CA ALA A 107 -24.77 15.76 4.19
C ALA A 107 -23.51 15.02 3.72
N CYS A 108 -23.48 14.52 2.48
CA CYS A 108 -22.41 13.65 2.01
C CYS A 108 -21.42 14.40 1.12
N ALA A 109 -20.13 14.14 1.36
CA ALA A 109 -19.04 14.67 0.56
C ALA A 109 -19.15 14.13 -0.87
N THR A 110 -19.33 15.02 -1.85
CA THR A 110 -19.36 14.70 -3.29
C THR A 110 -17.98 14.34 -3.87
N ALA A 111 -17.02 14.02 -3.00
CA ALA A 111 -15.69 13.61 -3.41
C ALA A 111 -15.78 12.33 -4.26
N ARG A 112 -14.99 12.29 -5.34
CA ARG A 112 -14.87 11.10 -6.17
C ARG A 112 -14.26 9.97 -5.34
N GLN A 113 -14.95 8.86 -5.26
CA GLN A 113 -14.47 7.66 -4.58
C GLN A 113 -14.12 6.60 -5.62
N TYR A 114 -13.13 5.77 -5.30
CA TYR A 114 -12.66 4.68 -6.14
C TYR A 114 -12.60 3.41 -5.31
N ALA A 115 -13.00 2.28 -5.89
CA ALA A 115 -12.69 0.98 -5.31
C ALA A 115 -11.22 0.66 -5.53
N TYR A 116 -10.52 0.26 -4.49
CA TYR A 116 -9.11 -0.15 -4.57
C TYR A 116 -8.82 -1.35 -3.68
N ALA A 117 -7.70 -2.02 -3.96
CA ALA A 117 -7.07 -3.03 -3.13
C ALA A 117 -5.59 -2.67 -2.98
N ASP A 118 -5.08 -2.81 -1.76
CA ASP A 118 -3.67 -2.62 -1.45
C ASP A 118 -3.06 -3.97 -1.11
N ILE A 119 -2.13 -4.42 -1.95
CA ILE A 119 -1.45 -5.70 -1.79
C ILE A 119 -0.01 -5.42 -1.34
N PRO A 120 0.38 -5.79 -0.11
CA PRO A 120 1.77 -5.72 0.31
C PRO A 120 2.64 -6.61 -0.58
N LEU A 121 3.64 -6.03 -1.23
CA LEU A 121 4.65 -6.76 -1.99
C LEU A 121 5.90 -6.90 -1.13
N ASP A 122 5.83 -7.83 -0.16
CA ASP A 122 6.92 -8.13 0.75
C ASP A 122 8.17 -8.59 -0.03
N ARG A 123 9.29 -7.89 0.18
CA ARG A 123 10.58 -8.24 -0.42
C ARG A 123 11.00 -9.68 -0.11
N ALA A 124 10.80 -10.17 1.10
CA ALA A 124 11.11 -11.54 1.49
C ALA A 124 10.23 -12.55 0.75
N LEU A 125 8.95 -12.23 0.52
CA LEU A 125 8.05 -13.05 -0.29
C LEU A 125 8.55 -13.13 -1.74
N LEU A 126 8.83 -11.99 -2.36
CA LEU A 126 9.25 -11.93 -3.76
C LEU A 126 10.60 -12.60 -3.99
N HIS A 127 11.59 -12.30 -3.15
CA HIS A 127 12.94 -12.86 -3.25
C HIS A 127 12.97 -14.33 -2.82
N GLY A 128 12.29 -14.68 -1.73
CA GLY A 128 12.28 -16.05 -1.19
C GLY A 128 11.63 -17.07 -2.12
N ASN A 129 10.68 -16.63 -2.95
CA ASN A 129 10.02 -17.49 -3.95
C ASN A 129 10.59 -17.34 -5.37
N ASN A 130 11.66 -16.54 -5.57
CA ASN A 130 12.21 -16.24 -6.90
C ASN A 130 11.11 -15.77 -7.89
N VAL A 131 10.24 -14.88 -7.42
CA VAL A 131 9.16 -14.33 -8.25
C VAL A 131 9.79 -13.46 -9.34
N ALA A 132 9.67 -13.90 -10.59
CA ALA A 132 10.19 -13.21 -11.76
C ALA A 132 9.08 -12.46 -12.53
N GLU A 133 7.81 -12.80 -12.29
CA GLU A 133 6.69 -12.21 -13.01
C GLU A 133 5.43 -12.16 -12.13
N ILE A 134 4.70 -11.04 -12.19
CA ILE A 134 3.36 -10.91 -11.62
C ILE A 134 2.36 -11.07 -12.76
N ARG A 135 1.40 -11.98 -12.59
CA ARG A 135 0.31 -12.23 -13.53
C ARG A 135 -0.98 -11.70 -12.97
N PHE A 136 -1.62 -10.81 -13.70
CA PHE A 136 -2.91 -10.26 -13.32
C PHE A 136 -4.00 -10.90 -14.15
N THR A 137 -4.96 -11.54 -13.50
CA THR A 137 -6.17 -12.05 -14.15
C THR A 137 -7.34 -11.12 -13.83
N VAL A 138 -7.90 -10.51 -14.88
CA VAL A 138 -9.08 -9.63 -14.76
C VAL A 138 -10.12 -10.16 -15.74
N ASN A 139 -11.22 -10.72 -15.22
CA ASN A 139 -12.14 -11.55 -15.99
C ASN A 139 -11.42 -12.77 -16.61
N ASN A 140 -11.42 -12.87 -17.94
CA ASN A 140 -10.78 -13.95 -18.71
C ASN A 140 -9.46 -13.51 -19.36
N ASP A 141 -9.02 -12.27 -19.13
CA ASP A 141 -7.81 -11.71 -19.72
C ASP A 141 -6.67 -11.75 -18.69
N MET A 142 -5.46 -12.03 -19.17
CA MET A 142 -4.26 -12.11 -18.36
C MET A 142 -3.20 -11.14 -18.86
N ASP A 143 -2.72 -10.29 -17.96
CA ASP A 143 -1.61 -9.35 -18.16
C ASP A 143 -0.39 -9.77 -17.34
N TYR A 144 0.80 -9.35 -17.78
CA TYR A 144 2.08 -9.83 -17.24
C TYR A 144 3.02 -8.66 -17.00
N TYR A 145 3.63 -8.65 -15.82
CA TYR A 145 4.66 -7.69 -15.44
C TYR A 145 5.90 -8.44 -14.95
N THR A 146 7.04 -8.22 -15.59
CA THR A 146 8.33 -8.71 -15.10
C THR A 146 8.65 -8.01 -13.79
N VAL A 147 9.09 -8.80 -12.80
CA VAL A 147 9.62 -8.31 -11.54
C VAL A 147 11.13 -8.19 -11.66
N ASN A 148 11.65 -6.98 -11.55
CA ASN A 148 13.07 -6.72 -11.38
C ASN A 148 13.29 -6.19 -9.96
N LEU A 149 13.76 -7.07 -9.08
CA LEU A 149 13.97 -6.80 -7.67
C LEU A 149 15.47 -6.82 -7.36
N ASN A 150 15.97 -5.76 -6.74
CA ASN A 150 17.31 -5.70 -6.18
C ASN A 150 17.30 -5.09 -4.78
N GLU A 151 18.47 -4.78 -4.22
CA GLU A 151 18.56 -4.25 -2.86
C GLU A 151 17.98 -2.84 -2.69
N GLU A 152 17.98 -2.05 -3.76
CA GLU A 152 17.62 -0.64 -3.76
C GLU A 152 16.18 -0.40 -4.22
N ARG A 153 15.64 -1.26 -5.09
CA ARG A 153 14.35 -1.05 -5.73
C ARG A 153 13.63 -2.31 -6.17
N LEU A 154 12.32 -2.15 -6.31
CA LEU A 154 11.41 -3.05 -7.02
C LEU A 154 10.91 -2.35 -8.29
N GLU A 155 11.10 -2.99 -9.43
CA GLU A 155 10.58 -2.52 -10.72
C GLU A 155 9.60 -3.54 -11.30
N LEU A 156 8.44 -3.05 -11.72
CA LEU A 156 7.45 -3.82 -12.46
C LEU A 156 7.43 -3.34 -13.91
N LEU A 157 7.93 -4.16 -14.82
CA LEU A 157 8.01 -3.84 -16.24
C LEU A 157 6.90 -4.56 -17.01
N PRO A 158 6.03 -3.83 -17.72
CA PRO A 158 4.96 -4.47 -18.46
C PRO A 158 5.46 -5.29 -19.64
N ARG A 159 4.92 -6.50 -19.79
CA ARG A 159 5.07 -7.31 -21.01
C ARG A 159 3.79 -7.31 -21.85
N ARG A 160 2.63 -7.23 -21.19
CA ARG A 160 1.31 -7.14 -21.81
C ARG A 160 0.39 -6.31 -20.90
N GLN A 161 -0.35 -5.37 -21.49
CA GLN A 161 -1.22 -4.43 -20.77
C GLN A 161 -2.57 -4.24 -21.48
N MET A 162 -3.42 -5.26 -21.44
CA MET A 162 -4.77 -5.18 -22.00
C MET A 162 -5.75 -4.57 -21.02
N ARG A 163 -5.74 -5.05 -19.77
CA ARG A 163 -6.69 -4.71 -18.71
C ARG A 163 -6.00 -3.96 -17.58
N VAL A 164 -4.77 -4.32 -17.26
CA VAL A 164 -4.00 -3.75 -16.15
C VAL A 164 -3.00 -2.75 -16.67
N LYS A 165 -3.17 -1.49 -16.26
CA LYS A 165 -2.37 -0.35 -16.75
C LYS A 165 -1.74 0.39 -15.58
N PRO A 166 -0.52 0.92 -15.71
CA PRO A 166 0.04 1.79 -14.70
C PRO A 166 -0.80 3.06 -14.55
N ALA A 167 -0.98 3.50 -13.31
CA ALA A 167 -1.47 4.83 -12.98
C ALA A 167 -0.38 5.89 -13.27
N GLY A 168 -0.70 7.18 -13.05
CA GLY A 168 0.28 8.25 -13.22
C GLY A 168 1.55 8.02 -12.39
N GLY A 169 2.71 8.38 -12.96
CA GLY A 169 4.03 8.19 -12.33
C GLY A 169 4.85 7.03 -12.89
N ALA A 170 4.32 6.25 -13.84
CA ALA A 170 5.11 5.29 -14.59
C ALA A 170 6.11 5.96 -15.53
N ASP A 171 7.23 5.28 -15.77
CA ASP A 171 8.24 5.71 -16.74
C ASP A 171 7.62 5.83 -18.14
N SER A 172 7.79 6.98 -18.79
CA SER A 172 7.13 7.27 -20.05
C SER A 172 7.61 6.42 -21.22
N ALA A 173 8.84 5.88 -21.14
CA ALA A 173 9.43 5.09 -22.22
C ALA A 173 9.05 3.61 -22.12
N THR A 174 8.98 3.08 -20.90
CA THR A 174 8.79 1.65 -20.63
C THR A 174 7.40 1.32 -20.08
N GLY A 175 6.66 2.30 -19.55
CA GLY A 175 5.45 2.07 -18.77
C GLY A 175 5.73 1.36 -17.43
N GLY A 176 6.99 1.30 -17.01
CA GLY A 176 7.43 0.63 -15.79
C GLY A 176 7.04 1.39 -14.53
N LEU A 177 6.74 0.64 -13.47
CA LEU A 177 6.56 1.18 -12.12
C LEU A 177 7.80 0.87 -11.29
N THR A 178 8.39 1.89 -10.68
CA THR A 178 9.57 1.74 -9.83
C THR A 178 9.25 2.18 -8.41
N PHE A 179 9.55 1.31 -7.46
CA PHE A 179 9.57 1.59 -6.04
C PHE A 179 11.00 1.54 -5.51
N TRP A 180 11.44 2.60 -4.84
CA TRP A 180 12.75 2.63 -4.18
C TRP A 180 12.61 2.34 -2.70
N TYR A 181 13.33 1.32 -2.23
CA TYR A 181 13.51 1.02 -0.81
C TYR A 181 14.31 2.13 -0.13
N TYR A 182 14.10 2.30 1.17
CA TYR A 182 14.88 3.24 1.95
C TYR A 182 16.26 2.65 2.25
N PRO A 183 17.36 3.28 1.85
CA PRO A 183 18.68 2.83 2.28
C PRO A 183 18.84 3.04 3.78
N LYS A 184 19.85 2.35 4.34
CA LYS A 184 20.20 2.50 5.74
C LYS A 184 20.52 3.95 6.09
N GLY A 185 19.95 4.44 7.20
CA GLY A 185 20.16 5.82 7.66
C GLY A 185 19.25 6.84 6.97
N THR A 186 18.20 6.41 6.26
CA THR A 186 17.24 7.36 5.69
C THR A 186 16.55 8.19 6.78
N MET A 187 16.51 9.50 6.58
CA MET A 187 15.78 10.47 7.39
C MET A 187 14.71 11.16 6.53
N ILE A 188 13.47 11.14 6.99
CA ILE A 188 12.38 11.91 6.40
C ILE A 188 12.20 13.17 7.25
N LEU A 189 12.46 14.34 6.66
CA LEU A 189 12.27 15.62 7.32
C LEU A 189 11.01 16.31 6.82
N SER A 190 10.31 16.99 7.71
CA SER A 190 9.06 17.67 7.40
C SER A 190 8.81 18.91 8.25
N ILE A 191 8.04 19.86 7.70
CA ILE A 191 7.62 21.08 8.38
C ILE A 191 6.10 21.21 8.24
N PRO A 192 5.31 20.50 9.06
CA PRO A 192 3.85 20.45 8.91
C PRO A 192 3.19 21.81 9.16
N ALA A 193 3.81 22.69 9.94
CA ALA A 193 3.33 24.04 10.23
C ALA A 193 3.72 25.10 9.19
N ALA A 194 4.36 24.70 8.07
CA ALA A 194 4.73 25.64 7.03
C ALA A 194 3.48 26.27 6.39
N PRO A 195 3.48 27.59 6.14
CA PRO A 195 2.37 28.22 5.43
C PRO A 195 2.18 27.60 4.03
N ALA A 196 0.94 27.53 3.57
CA ALA A 196 0.63 26.99 2.26
C ALA A 196 1.32 27.81 1.16
N GLY A 197 2.09 27.14 0.30
CA GLY A 197 2.83 27.78 -0.79
C GLY A 197 4.23 28.29 -0.42
N SER A 198 4.65 28.22 0.85
CA SER A 198 6.02 28.56 1.26
C SER A 198 7.03 27.53 0.73
N ASP A 199 8.25 28.00 0.43
CA ASP A 199 9.36 27.10 0.12
C ASP A 199 9.89 26.45 1.41
N ILE A 200 9.58 25.17 1.57
CA ILE A 200 10.07 24.32 2.65
C ILE A 200 11.40 23.63 2.30
N THR A 201 11.76 23.59 1.02
CA THR A 201 12.88 22.78 0.53
C THR A 201 14.20 23.40 0.96
N SER A 202 14.36 24.72 0.76
CA SER A 202 15.58 25.43 1.15
C SER A 202 15.83 25.38 2.67
N PRO A 203 14.85 25.65 3.56
CA PRO A 203 15.03 25.49 4.99
C PRO A 203 15.41 24.06 5.43
N LEU A 204 14.79 23.04 4.84
CA LEU A 204 15.11 21.64 5.14
C LEU A 204 16.51 21.27 4.66
N ASP A 205 16.92 21.74 3.49
CA ASP A 205 18.27 21.49 2.95
C ASP A 205 19.35 22.18 3.79
N GLN A 206 19.08 23.39 4.31
CA GLN A 206 20.00 24.09 5.21
C GLN A 206 20.14 23.35 6.54
N PHE A 207 19.03 22.94 7.15
CA PHE A 207 19.05 22.14 8.37
C PHE A 207 19.80 20.82 8.15
N ALA A 208 19.48 20.11 7.07
CA ALA A 208 20.15 18.87 6.68
C ALA A 208 21.68 19.06 6.58
N ALA A 209 22.13 20.11 5.90
CA ALA A 209 23.56 20.40 5.75
C ALA A 209 24.27 20.69 7.08
N GLN A 210 23.61 21.38 8.02
CA GLN A 210 24.15 21.65 9.36
C GLN A 210 24.35 20.37 10.18
N HIS A 211 23.52 19.36 9.92
CA HIS A 211 23.56 18.07 10.58
C HIS A 211 24.27 16.98 9.74
N GLY A 212 24.98 17.36 8.67
CA GLY A 212 25.73 16.41 7.85
C GLY A 212 24.89 15.45 7.00
N LEU A 213 23.60 15.72 6.86
CA LEU A 213 22.69 14.89 6.06
C LEU A 213 22.83 15.21 4.57
N LYS A 214 22.74 14.19 3.72
CA LYS A 214 22.75 14.36 2.26
C LYS A 214 21.37 14.10 1.68
N ARG A 215 21.00 14.89 0.68
CA ARG A 215 19.74 14.71 -0.06
C ARG A 215 19.70 13.36 -0.77
N LEU A 216 18.62 12.60 -0.58
CA LEU A 216 18.53 11.21 -1.03
C LEU A 216 18.45 11.10 -2.57
N ASP A 217 17.76 12.03 -3.22
CA ASP A 217 17.69 12.14 -4.69
C ASP A 217 19.06 12.35 -5.37
N ARG A 218 20.03 12.94 -4.64
CA ARG A 218 21.41 13.09 -5.10
C ARG A 218 22.25 11.84 -4.85
N ALA A 219 21.99 11.12 -3.75
CA ALA A 219 22.68 9.88 -3.41
C ALA A 219 22.18 8.69 -4.24
N MET A 220 20.90 8.70 -4.61
CA MET A 220 20.22 7.65 -5.39
C MET A 220 19.49 8.30 -6.58
N PRO A 221 20.17 8.47 -7.72
CA PRO A 221 19.55 9.03 -8.92
C PRO A 221 18.30 8.26 -9.34
N GLY A 222 17.19 8.97 -9.50
CA GLY A 222 15.88 8.39 -9.82
C GLY A 222 14.97 8.15 -8.61
N PHE A 223 15.47 8.35 -7.38
CA PHE A 223 14.62 8.35 -6.19
C PHE A 223 13.63 9.53 -6.23
N GLY A 224 12.34 9.23 -6.25
CA GLY A 224 11.26 10.22 -6.22
C GLY A 224 10.67 10.44 -4.83
N THR A 225 10.20 11.66 -4.56
CA THR A 225 9.34 11.95 -3.41
C THR A 225 7.98 11.27 -3.59
N ILE A 226 7.34 10.85 -2.49
CA ILE A 226 6.00 10.26 -2.55
C ILE A 226 5.01 11.31 -3.07
N ALA A 227 4.26 10.96 -4.11
CA ALA A 227 3.20 11.84 -4.63
C ALA A 227 2.20 12.21 -3.53
N GLY A 228 1.82 13.50 -3.46
CA GLY A 228 0.86 13.99 -2.46
C GLY A 228 1.46 14.32 -1.08
N LYS A 229 2.77 14.15 -0.88
CA LYS A 229 3.48 14.55 0.36
C LYS A 229 4.25 15.86 0.18
N ALA A 230 3.52 16.91 -0.23
CA ALA A 230 4.02 18.28 -0.09
C ALA A 230 4.32 18.52 1.39
N GLY A 231 5.51 19.05 1.73
CA GLY A 231 5.91 19.17 3.13
C GLY A 231 7.11 18.33 3.54
N GLN A 232 7.56 17.38 2.72
CA GLN A 232 8.56 16.39 3.11
C GLN A 232 9.74 16.31 2.15
N ALA A 233 10.93 16.10 2.71
CA ALA A 233 12.15 15.81 1.97
C ALA A 233 12.91 14.63 2.60
N TYR A 234 13.67 13.93 1.77
CA TYR A 234 14.33 12.67 2.12
C TYR A 234 15.84 12.86 2.10
N TYR A 235 16.49 12.40 3.15
CA TYR A 235 17.92 12.54 3.36
C TYR A 235 18.52 11.22 3.83
N ILE A 236 19.85 11.12 3.78
CA ILE A 236 20.62 10.04 4.39
C ILE A 236 21.53 10.62 5.48
N ASP A 237 21.45 10.03 6.67
CA ASP A 237 22.34 10.28 7.79
C ASP A 237 23.42 9.20 7.83
N GLU A 238 24.54 9.43 7.14
CA GLU A 238 25.67 8.51 7.12
C GLU A 238 26.43 8.48 8.47
N THR A 239 26.25 9.52 9.28
CA THR A 239 27.03 9.75 10.50
C THR A 239 26.30 9.37 11.79
N GLY A 240 24.97 9.17 11.71
CA GLY A 240 24.12 9.02 12.88
C GLY A 240 23.98 10.30 13.70
N ALA A 241 24.17 11.48 13.08
CA ALA A 241 24.17 12.78 13.76
C ALA A 241 22.83 13.10 14.45
N LEU A 242 21.71 12.60 13.91
CA LEU A 242 20.38 12.78 14.52
C LEU A 242 19.96 11.61 15.42
N GLY A 243 20.84 10.62 15.60
CA GLY A 243 20.54 9.41 16.37
C GLY A 243 19.44 8.55 15.74
N THR A 244 18.91 7.60 16.52
CA THR A 244 17.82 6.72 16.09
C THR A 244 16.48 7.40 16.38
N VAL A 245 15.93 8.09 15.39
CA VAL A 245 14.57 8.64 15.44
C VAL A 245 13.59 7.62 14.88
N VAL A 246 13.58 6.43 15.48
CA VAL A 246 12.83 5.28 14.97
C VAL A 246 11.39 5.35 15.47
N GLY A 247 10.46 5.35 14.53
CA GLY A 247 9.04 5.33 14.87
C GLY A 247 8.17 5.79 13.71
N LYS A 248 6.88 5.43 13.78
CA LYS A 248 5.89 5.88 12.81
C LYS A 248 5.64 7.39 12.91
N ASP A 249 5.72 7.91 14.14
CA ASP A 249 5.41 9.29 14.47
C ASP A 249 6.64 10.20 14.32
N PRO A 250 6.54 11.28 13.52
CA PRO A 250 7.58 12.30 13.47
C PRO A 250 7.79 12.96 14.83
N VAL A 251 9.04 13.17 15.22
CA VAL A 251 9.39 13.94 16.43
C VAL A 251 10.09 15.24 16.04
N SER A 252 9.93 16.27 16.87
CA SER A 252 10.66 17.52 16.67
C SER A 252 12.16 17.28 16.92
N ILE A 253 12.97 17.62 15.93
CA ILE A 253 14.44 17.44 15.95
C ILE A 253 15.18 18.78 15.84
N GLY A 254 14.45 19.88 15.74
CA GLY A 254 15.01 21.23 15.60
C GLY A 254 13.98 22.24 15.14
N THR A 255 14.45 23.43 14.81
CA THR A 255 13.61 24.54 14.36
C THR A 255 14.26 25.23 13.16
N THR A 256 13.45 25.86 12.32
CA THR A 256 13.91 26.75 11.24
C THR A 256 13.02 27.99 11.14
N ILE A 257 13.42 28.93 10.29
CA ILE A 257 12.65 30.14 10.02
C ILE A 257 12.05 30.06 8.62
N ILE A 258 10.72 30.14 8.52
CA ILE A 258 9.99 30.24 7.25
C ILE A 258 9.13 31.49 7.31
N ASP A 259 9.26 32.37 6.31
CA ASP A 259 8.51 33.62 6.21
C ASP A 259 8.53 34.46 7.51
N GLY A 260 9.69 34.51 8.16
CA GLY A 260 9.89 35.26 9.42
C GLY A 260 9.31 34.59 10.68
N ARG A 261 8.82 33.35 10.58
CA ARG A 261 8.28 32.59 11.73
C ARG A 261 9.19 31.42 12.06
N THR A 262 9.50 31.24 13.35
CA THR A 262 10.13 30.02 13.85
C THR A 262 9.11 28.88 13.78
N VAL A 263 9.49 27.79 13.12
CA VAL A 263 8.70 26.59 12.95
C VAL A 263 9.54 25.37 13.30
N ASP A 264 8.91 24.33 13.83
CA ASP A 264 9.57 23.08 14.18
C ASP A 264 9.85 22.24 12.93
N ILE A 265 11.03 21.62 12.91
CA ILE A 265 11.38 20.56 11.95
C ILE A 265 11.14 19.23 12.63
N TYR A 266 10.35 18.40 11.96
CA TYR A 266 10.06 17.04 12.41
C TYR A 266 10.86 16.04 11.58
N GLY A 267 11.49 15.09 12.26
CA GLY A 267 12.24 13.99 11.67
C GLY A 267 11.62 12.64 12.02
N ARG A 268 11.76 11.68 11.11
CA ARG A 268 11.57 10.26 11.40
C ARG A 268 12.48 9.40 10.53
N GLN A 269 12.89 8.26 11.07
CA GLN A 269 13.49 7.17 10.31
C GLN A 269 12.40 6.18 9.93
N PRO A 270 12.23 5.86 8.64
CA PRO A 270 11.37 4.76 8.27
C PRO A 270 11.93 3.47 8.86
N GLY A 271 11.04 2.55 9.26
CA GLY A 271 11.39 1.19 9.58
C GLY A 271 12.23 0.57 8.45
N MET A 272 13.41 0.11 8.82
CA MET A 272 14.27 -0.65 7.94
C MET A 272 13.96 -2.11 8.20
N ASN A 273 13.72 -2.88 7.14
CA ASN A 273 13.73 -4.33 7.25
C ASN A 273 15.20 -4.75 7.18
N GLU A 274 15.75 -5.09 8.35
CA GLU A 274 17.04 -5.80 8.49
C GLU A 274 16.91 -7.26 8.05
#